data_AF-A0ABD3VCN5-F1
#
_entry.id   AF-A0ABD3VCN5-F1
#
_cell.length_a   1.000
_cell.length_b   1.000
_cell.length_c   1.000
_cell.angle_alpha   90.00
_cell.angle_beta   90.00
_cell.angle_gamma   90.00
#
_symmetry.space_group_name_H-M   'P 1'
#
loop_
_entity.id
_entity.type
_entity.pdbx_description
1 polymer ?
#
loop_
_entity_poly.entity_id
_entity_poly.type
_entity_poly.pdbx_seq_one_letter_code
_entity_poly.pdbx_strand_id
1 'polypeptide(L)'
;MARSSGLVIHITLPEIGASPDGIISCECCGVGSLEIKCPYTMIDLSRTDIEKLFLVRDCNGGLTLDRRHEHYYQVQCQLFVCDTNYAEFVV
;
A
#
# COMPACT_ATOMS: atom_id res chain seq x y z
N MET A 1 7.69 -7.89 -11.52
CA MET A 1 7.20 -9.20 -11.02
C MET A 1 6.68 -9.03 -9.60
N ALA A 2 5.53 -9.61 -9.28
CA ALA A 2 4.98 -9.62 -7.93
C ALA A 2 5.17 -11.00 -7.29
N ARG A 3 5.51 -11.05 -6.00
CA ARG A 3 5.55 -12.28 -5.20
C ARG A 3 4.78 -12.08 -3.90
N SER A 4 4.18 -13.15 -3.38
CA SER A 4 3.54 -13.12 -2.07
C SER A 4 4.55 -12.86 -0.95
N SER A 5 4.08 -12.26 0.13
CA SER A 5 4.85 -12.06 1.36
C SER A 5 4.10 -12.67 2.55
N GLY A 6 4.86 -13.05 3.57
CA GLY A 6 4.33 -13.32 4.91
C GLY A 6 4.60 -12.14 5.84
N LEU A 7 4.64 -12.43 7.15
CA LEU A 7 5.09 -11.46 8.15
C LEU A 7 6.60 -11.22 8.02
N VAL A 8 6.97 -9.96 7.81
CA VAL A 8 8.34 -9.47 7.85
C VAL A 8 8.57 -8.77 9.18
N ILE A 9 9.69 -9.07 9.83
CA ILE A 9 10.10 -8.42 11.09
C ILE A 9 11.29 -7.51 10.78
N HIS A 10 11.29 -6.29 11.31
CA HIS A 10 12.37 -5.35 11.09
C HIS A 10 13.67 -5.86 11.73
N ILE A 11 14.78 -5.78 11.00
CA ILE A 11 16.04 -6.44 11.37
C ILE A 11 16.67 -5.88 12.66
N THR A 12 16.42 -4.61 12.99
CA THR A 12 16.93 -3.98 14.23
C THR A 12 15.87 -3.64 15.27
N LEU A 13 14.59 -3.77 14.93
CA LEU A 13 13.45 -3.44 15.80
C LEU A 13 12.47 -4.62 15.79
N PRO A 14 12.80 -5.73 16.48
CA PRO A 14 12.06 -6.99 16.37
C PRO A 14 10.60 -6.90 16.85
N GLU A 15 10.26 -5.87 17.64
CA GLU A 15 8.90 -5.54 18.05
C GLU A 15 8.04 -4.93 16.92
N ILE A 16 8.66 -4.54 15.79
CA ILE A 16 7.97 -3.96 14.64
C ILE A 16 7.97 -4.97 13.49
N GLY A 17 6.77 -5.25 12.98
CA GLY A 17 6.57 -6.13 11.82
C GLY A 17 5.48 -5.61 10.89
N ALA A 18 5.52 -6.10 9.66
CA ALA A 18 4.54 -5.79 8.63
C ALA A 18 4.32 -7.00 7.73
N SER A 19 3.09 -7.16 7.24
CA SER A 19 2.74 -8.21 6.26
C SER A 19 2.14 -7.53 5.05
N PRO A 20 2.96 -7.08 4.07
CA PRO A 20 2.41 -6.62 2.79
C PRO A 20 1.76 -7.79 2.05
N ASP A 21 0.74 -7.53 1.23
CA ASP A 21 0.11 -8.57 0.41
C ASP A 21 1.07 -9.12 -0.65
N GLY A 22 2.02 -8.28 -1.09
CA GLY A 22 3.11 -8.71 -1.93
C GLY A 22 4.32 -7.78 -1.93
N ILE A 23 5.41 -8.30 -2.48
CA ILE A 23 6.59 -7.52 -2.85
C ILE A 23 6.65 -7.48 -4.37
N ILE A 24 6.77 -6.27 -4.91
CA ILE A 24 6.86 -6.00 -6.33
C ILE A 24 8.27 -5.56 -6.69
N SER A 25 8.71 -5.95 -7.89
CA SER A 25 9.98 -5.51 -8.47
C SER A 25 9.72 -4.97 -9.87
N CYS A 26 10.06 -3.70 -10.10
CA CYS A 26 10.16 -3.07 -11.41
C CYS A 26 11.63 -2.79 -11.75
N GLU A 27 12.03 -3.04 -12.98
CA GLU A 27 13.33 -2.59 -13.51
C GLU A 27 13.47 -1.06 -13.47
N CYS A 28 12.34 -0.35 -13.55
CA CYS A 28 12.23 1.10 -13.57
C CYS A 28 12.24 1.76 -12.18
N CYS A 29 11.46 1.22 -11.24
CA CYS A 29 11.18 1.82 -9.93
C CYS A 29 11.92 1.13 -8.78
N GLY A 30 12.55 -0.03 -9.02
CA GLY A 30 13.15 -0.87 -8.00
C GLY A 30 12.13 -1.74 -7.28
N VAL A 31 12.35 -1.97 -5.98
CA VAL A 31 11.51 -2.83 -5.14
C VAL A 31 10.45 -2.01 -4.42
N GLY A 32 9.20 -2.45 -4.51
CA GLY A 32 8.04 -1.87 -3.85
C GLY A 32 7.25 -2.90 -3.04
N SER A 33 6.34 -2.41 -2.23
CA SER A 33 5.30 -3.21 -1.57
C SER A 33 3.98 -3.12 -2.35
N LEU A 34 3.15 -4.15 -2.21
CA LEU A 34 1.79 -4.20 -2.75
C LEU A 34 0.82 -4.40 -1.58
N GLU A 35 -0.19 -3.54 -1.52
CA GLU A 35 -1.29 -3.60 -0.55
C GLU A 35 -2.63 -3.55 -1.31
N ILE A 36 -3.46 -4.56 -1.11
CA ILE A 36 -4.74 -4.76 -1.78
C ILE A 36 -5.85 -4.69 -0.73
N LYS A 37 -6.77 -3.75 -0.90
CA LYS A 37 -8.00 -3.69 -0.13
C LYS A 37 -9.17 -4.12 -1.00
N CYS A 38 -10.05 -4.96 -0.46
CA CYS A 38 -11.33 -5.30 -1.09
C CYS A 38 -12.48 -5.10 -0.08
N PRO A 39 -12.84 -3.84 0.27
CA PRO A 39 -13.78 -3.58 1.34
C PRO A 39 -15.20 -4.01 0.97
N TYR A 40 -15.84 -4.77 1.85
CA TYR A 40 -17.17 -5.31 1.60
C TYR A 40 -18.23 -4.24 1.35
N THR A 41 -18.10 -3.08 2.01
CA THR A 41 -19.02 -1.93 1.88
C THR A 41 -19.01 -1.29 0.49
N MET A 42 -18.10 -1.70 -0.39
CA MET A 42 -17.93 -1.14 -1.74
C MET A 42 -18.59 -1.98 -2.83
N ILE A 43 -19.25 -3.09 -2.49
CA ILE A 43 -19.85 -4.01 -3.46
C ILE A 43 -20.86 -3.33 -4.40
N ASP A 44 -21.58 -2.32 -3.89
CA ASP A 44 -22.58 -1.55 -4.65
C ASP A 44 -22.12 -0.10 -4.95
N LEU A 45 -20.87 0.25 -4.65
CA LEU A 45 -20.35 1.60 -4.86
C LEU A 45 -19.81 1.78 -6.28
N SER A 46 -20.00 2.99 -6.82
CA SER A 46 -19.36 3.36 -8.07
C SER A 46 -17.85 3.57 -7.86
N ARG A 47 -17.05 3.40 -8.92
CA ARG A 47 -15.60 3.67 -8.90
C ARG A 47 -15.26 5.05 -8.31
N THR A 48 -16.09 6.06 -8.58
CA THR A 48 -15.87 7.42 -8.08
C THR A 48 -16.10 7.53 -6.57
N ASP A 49 -17.01 6.75 -6.01
CA ASP A 49 -17.26 6.72 -4.56
C ASP A 49 -16.13 5.96 -3.86
N ILE A 50 -15.64 4.89 -4.48
CA ILE A 50 -14.47 4.13 -4.05
C ILE A 50 -13.22 5.03 -3.95
N GLU A 51 -12.95 5.80 -5.01
CA GLU A 51 -11.81 6.73 -5.03
C GLU A 51 -11.86 7.69 -3.84
N LYS A 52 -13.03 8.25 -3.49
CA LYS A 52 -13.17 9.22 -2.39
C LYS A 52 -12.97 8.64 -0.98
N LEU A 53 -13.05 7.32 -0.81
CA LEU A 53 -12.91 6.69 0.50
C LEU A 53 -11.44 6.56 0.91
N PHE A 54 -10.56 6.29 -0.05
CA PHE A 54 -9.15 5.99 0.22
C PHE A 54 -8.19 6.95 -0.48
N LEU A 55 -8.56 7.48 -1.64
CA LEU A 55 -7.66 8.15 -2.57
C LEU A 55 -7.99 9.65 -2.70
N VAL A 56 -6.96 10.44 -2.93
CA VAL A 56 -7.02 11.86 -3.26
C VAL A 56 -6.22 12.11 -4.54
N ARG A 57 -6.63 13.11 -5.31
CA ARG A 57 -5.85 13.55 -6.47
C ARG A 57 -4.69 14.41 -6.03
N ASP A 58 -3.51 14.13 -6.56
CA ASP A 58 -2.34 14.98 -6.39
C ASP A 58 -2.40 16.22 -7.31
N CYS A 59 -1.36 17.06 -7.26
CA CYS A 59 -1.25 18.27 -8.08
C CYS A 59 -1.16 18.00 -9.59
N ASN A 60 -0.83 16.77 -9.99
CA ASN A 60 -0.73 16.34 -11.38
C ASN A 60 -1.99 15.57 -11.84
N GLY A 61 -3.00 15.46 -10.99
CA GLY A 61 -4.25 14.74 -11.26
C GLY A 61 -4.16 13.22 -11.06
N GLY A 62 -3.01 12.70 -10.62
CA GLY A 62 -2.79 11.30 -10.27
C GLY A 62 -3.50 10.92 -8.97
N LEU A 63 -3.95 9.67 -8.86
CA LEU A 63 -4.56 9.16 -7.63
C LEU A 63 -3.46 8.74 -6.64
N THR A 64 -3.58 9.19 -5.41
CA THR A 64 -2.67 8.86 -4.31
C THR A 64 -3.46 8.52 -3.06
N LEU A 65 -2.94 7.65 -2.20
CA LEU A 65 -3.58 7.33 -0.92
C LEU A 65 -3.65 8.58 -0.03
N ASP A 66 -4.83 8.86 0.55
CA ASP A 66 -5.01 9.99 1.46
C ASP A 66 -4.10 9.81 2.68
N ARG A 67 -3.22 10.79 2.91
CA ARG A 67 -2.24 10.78 4.02
C ARG A 67 -2.87 10.81 5.40
N ARG A 68 -4.17 11.10 5.50
CA ARG A 68 -4.95 11.11 6.74
C ARG A 68 -5.64 9.77 7.01
N HIS A 69 -5.67 8.87 6.03
CA HIS A 69 -6.32 7.57 6.14
C HIS A 69 -5.44 6.59 6.92
N GLU A 70 -6.05 5.69 7.71
CA GLU A 70 -5.32 4.73 8.54
C GLU A 70 -4.37 3.82 7.73
N HIS A 71 -4.81 3.41 6.53
CA HIS A 71 -4.01 2.62 5.61
C HIS A 71 -2.76 3.33 5.11
N TYR A 72 -2.69 4.68 5.16
CA TYR A 72 -1.45 5.39 4.86
C TYR A 72 -0.36 5.02 5.87
N TYR A 73 -0.70 4.99 7.16
CA TYR A 73 0.23 4.59 8.21
C TYR A 73 0.59 3.10 8.10
N GLN A 74 -0.35 2.24 7.72
CA GLN A 74 -0.06 0.83 7.42
C GLN A 74 0.99 0.69 6.32
N VAL A 75 0.81 1.40 5.21
CA VAL A 75 1.74 1.39 4.08
C VAL A 75 3.10 1.96 4.47
N GLN A 76 3.15 3.07 5.23
CA GLN A 76 4.43 3.62 5.70
C GLN A 76 5.20 2.62 6.59
N CYS A 77 4.49 1.87 7.45
CA CYS A 77 5.10 0.80 8.24
C CYS A 77 5.67 -0.31 7.33
N GLN A 78 4.92 -0.74 6.31
CA GLN A 78 5.39 -1.74 5.34
C GLN A 78 6.64 -1.27 4.58
N LEU A 79 6.68 -0.01 4.12
CA LEU A 79 7.85 0.57 3.47
C LEU A 79 9.09 0.50 4.37
N PHE A 80 8.93 0.89 5.63
CA PHE A 80 9.99 0.88 6.63
C PHE A 80 10.47 -0.55 6.97
N VAL A 81 9.54 -1.46 7.28
CA VAL A 81 9.87 -2.83 7.71
C VAL A 81 10.46 -3.66 6.57
N CYS A 82 9.95 -3.49 5.34
CA CYS A 82 10.34 -4.31 4.20
C CYS A 82 11.48 -3.70 3.37
N ASP A 83 12.01 -2.54 3.77
CA ASP A 83 13.03 -1.78 3.04
C ASP A 83 12.67 -1.59 1.55
N THR A 84 11.47 -1.02 1.31
CA THR A 84 10.95 -0.79 -0.04
C THR A 84 10.76 0.70 -0.32
N ASN A 85 10.91 1.08 -1.60
CA ASN A 85 10.98 2.49 -2.00
C ASN A 85 9.60 3.11 -2.28
N TYR A 86 8.61 2.27 -2.58
CA TYR A 86 7.27 2.69 -2.94
C TYR A 86 6.26 1.60 -2.63
N ALA A 87 4.98 1.97 -2.63
CA ALA A 87 3.88 1.04 -2.47
C ALA A 87 2.85 1.24 -3.57
N GLU A 88 2.39 0.14 -4.15
CA GLU A 88 1.16 0.13 -4.94
C GLU A 88 -0.01 -0.19 -4.03
N PHE A 89 -0.93 0.77 -3.89
CA PHE A 89 -2.14 0.61 -3.10
C PHE A 89 -3.33 0.39 -4.05
N VAL A 90 -3.90 -0.80 -4.00
CA VAL A 90 -4.99 -1.24 -4.89
C VAL A 90 -6.26 -1.37 -4.07
N VAL A 91 -7.37 -0.82 -4.59
CA VAL A 91 -8.70 -0.90 -3.98
C VAL A 91 -9.75 -1.21 -5.04
#